data_AF-A4NWZ6-F1
#
_entry.id   AF-A4NWZ6-F1
#
_cell.length_a   1.000
_cell.length_b   1.000
_cell.length_c   1.000
_cell.angle_alpha   90.00
_cell.angle_beta   90.00
_cell.angle_gamma   90.00
#
_symmetry.space_group_name_H-M   'P 1'
#
loop_
_entity.id
_entity.type
_entity.pdbx_description
1 polymer ?
#
loop_
_entity_poly.entity_id
_entity_poly.type
_entity_poly.pdbx_seq_one_letter_code
_entity_poly.pdbx_strand_id
1 'polypeptide(L)'
;MRSICSLLEEFLPNKPKHIDKYEDLICYVQDRPGHDLRYALDTSKINHKLGWIPKETFESGLRKTVIWYLNHQEWCQKVSE
;
A
#
# COMPACT_ATOMS: atom_id res chain seq x y z
N MET A 1 6.07 -4.86 -0.35
CA MET A 1 5.11 -5.29 0.69
C MET A 1 5.56 -4.90 2.10
N ARG A 2 6.83 -5.17 2.49
CA ARG A 2 7.38 -4.78 3.80
C ARG A 2 7.28 -3.29 4.17
N SER A 3 7.22 -2.39 3.19
CA SER A 3 7.03 -0.96 3.43
C SER A 3 5.76 -0.64 4.24
N ILE A 4 4.68 -1.41 4.09
CA ILE A 4 3.47 -1.24 4.90
C ILE A 4 3.76 -1.62 6.35
N CYS A 5 4.42 -2.76 6.58
CA CYS A 5 4.84 -3.19 7.91
C CYS A 5 5.67 -2.11 8.59
N SER A 6 6.68 -1.54 7.92
CA SER A 6 7.50 -0.45 8.47
C SER A 6 6.69 0.80 8.81
N LEU A 7 5.71 1.18 7.99
CA LEU A 7 4.83 2.31 8.29
C LEU A 7 3.91 2.01 9.48
N LEU A 8 3.44 0.78 9.64
CA LEU A 8 2.65 0.38 10.80
C LEU A 8 3.49 0.31 12.08
N GLU A 9 4.76 -0.07 12.01
CA GLU A 9 5.69 0.04 13.14
C GLU A 9 5.78 1.50 13.65
N GLU A 10 5.75 2.47 12.74
CA GLU A 10 5.78 3.90 13.07
C GLU A 10 4.43 4.41 13.60
N PHE A 11 3.34 4.12 12.90
CA PHE A 11 2.02 4.72 13.19
C PHE A 11 1.21 3.98 14.24
N LEU A 12 1.43 2.68 14.41
CA LEU A 12 0.75 1.82 15.38
C LEU A 12 1.76 0.95 16.14
N PRO A 13 2.63 1.56 16.96
CA PRO A 13 3.68 0.82 17.67
C PRO A 13 3.12 -0.18 18.69
N ASN A 14 1.92 0.08 19.22
CA ASN A 14 1.22 -0.77 20.16
C ASN A 14 0.47 -1.89 19.41
N LYS A 15 1.11 -3.05 19.33
CA LYS A 15 0.59 -4.21 18.59
C LYS A 15 -0.35 -5.06 19.45
N PRO A 16 -1.24 -5.84 18.82
CA PRO A 16 -1.96 -6.92 19.50
C PRO A 16 -0.99 -7.91 20.17
N LYS A 17 -1.48 -8.60 21.22
CA LYS A 17 -0.69 -9.63 21.92
C LYS A 17 -0.24 -10.71 20.92
N HIS A 18 0.99 -11.20 21.10
CA HIS A 18 1.63 -12.23 20.27
C HIS A 18 2.09 -11.78 18.87
N ILE A 19 2.17 -10.48 18.62
CA ILE A 19 2.77 -9.92 17.40
C ILE A 19 3.98 -9.09 17.82
N ASP A 20 5.18 -9.57 17.50
CA ASP A 20 6.42 -8.85 17.77
C ASP A 20 6.70 -7.82 16.67
N LYS A 21 6.53 -8.22 15.41
CA LYS A 21 6.67 -7.36 14.22
C LYS A 21 5.47 -7.52 13.29
N TYR A 22 5.07 -6.44 12.62
CA TYR A 22 4.02 -6.52 11.59
C TYR A 22 4.41 -7.42 10.40
N GLU A 23 5.71 -7.66 10.17
CA GLU A 23 6.17 -8.60 9.14
C GLU A 23 5.85 -10.06 9.47
N ASP A 24 5.65 -10.40 10.74
CA ASP A 24 5.32 -11.76 11.18
C ASP A 24 3.93 -12.21 10.69
N LEU A 25 3.10 -11.26 10.24
CA LEU A 25 1.77 -11.49 9.67
C LEU A 25 1.80 -11.85 8.17
N ILE A 26 2.97 -11.83 7.52
CA ILE A 26 3.06 -12.16 6.10
C ILE A 26 2.89 -13.67 5.90
N CYS A 27 1.87 -14.05 5.13
CA CYS A 27 1.64 -15.44 4.72
C CYS A 27 1.62 -15.54 3.19
N TYR A 28 2.36 -16.51 2.64
CA TYR A 28 2.28 -16.84 1.22
C TYR A 28 1.16 -17.84 1.00
N VAL A 29 0.32 -17.54 0.01
CA VAL A 29 -0.78 -18.41 -0.43
C VAL A 29 -0.57 -18.80 -1.88
N GLN A 30 -1.35 -19.76 -2.36
CA GLN A 30 -1.32 -20.15 -3.77
C GLN A 30 -1.62 -18.94 -4.66
N ASP A 31 -0.81 -18.77 -5.70
CA ASP A 31 -0.98 -17.67 -6.65
C ASP A 31 -2.28 -17.81 -7.46
N ARG A 32 -2.80 -16.67 -7.92
CA ARG A 32 -4.04 -16.62 -8.69
C ARG A 32 -3.79 -17.17 -10.12
N PRO A 33 -4.65 -18.07 -10.64
CA PRO A 33 -4.59 -18.45 -12.06
C PRO A 33 -4.70 -17.23 -12.98
N GLY A 34 -3.76 -17.10 -13.92
CA GLY A 34 -3.72 -15.98 -14.86
C GLY A 34 -3.17 -14.67 -14.29
N HIS A 35 -2.38 -14.72 -13.21
CA HIS A 35 -1.68 -13.54 -12.70
C HIS A 35 -0.57 -13.11 -13.67
N ASP A 36 -0.80 -12.04 -14.42
CA ASP A 36 0.21 -11.44 -15.27
C ASP A 36 1.38 -10.93 -14.40
N LEU A 37 2.59 -11.44 -14.68
CA LEU A 37 3.77 -11.22 -13.82
C LEU A 37 4.29 -9.79 -13.85
N ARG A 38 4.02 -9.04 -14.93
CA ARG A 38 4.61 -7.72 -15.12
C ARG A 38 3.72 -6.82 -15.97
N TYR A 39 3.36 -5.70 -15.37
CA TYR A 39 2.88 -4.53 -16.09
C TYR A 39 3.90 -3.40 -15.98
N ALA A 40 4.15 -2.73 -17.10
CA ALA A 40 4.95 -1.52 -17.15
C ALA A 40 4.39 -0.62 -18.26
N LEU A 41 4.35 0.68 -18.00
CA LEU A 41 3.89 1.68 -18.96
C LEU A 41 4.99 2.71 -19.19
N ASP A 42 5.18 3.10 -20.44
CA ASP A 42 5.97 4.28 -20.78
C ASP A 42 5.07 5.52 -20.80
N THR A 43 5.33 6.45 -19.87
CA THR A 43 4.58 7.71 -19.75
C THR A 43 5.28 8.90 -20.41
N SER A 44 6.31 8.67 -21.23
CA SER A 44 7.06 9.71 -21.95
C SER A 44 6.14 10.60 -22.78
N LYS A 45 5.19 10.02 -23.51
CA LYS A 45 4.27 10.77 -24.39
C LYS A 45 3.47 11.84 -23.63
N ILE A 46 2.86 11.49 -22.49
CA ILE A 46 2.02 12.43 -21.73
C ILE A 46 2.88 13.48 -21.03
N ASN A 47 4.09 13.10 -20.58
CA ASN A 47 5.06 14.04 -20.05
C ASN A 47 5.47 15.08 -21.10
N HIS A 48 5.90 14.65 -22.28
CA HIS A 48 6.35 15.56 -23.34
C HIS A 48 5.23 16.43 -23.92
N LYS A 49 4.02 15.88 -24.07
CA LYS A 49 2.92 16.58 -24.74
C LYS A 49 2.14 17.50 -23.80
N LEU A 50 1.99 17.11 -22.54
CA LEU A 50 1.13 17.81 -21.58
C LEU A 50 1.89 18.31 -20.34
N GLY A 51 3.19 18.05 -20.25
CA GLY A 51 3.99 18.40 -19.07
C GLY A 51 3.63 17.58 -17.83
N TRP A 52 2.88 16.48 -17.98
CA TRP A 52 2.42 15.71 -16.84
C TRP A 52 3.60 15.00 -16.15
N ILE A 53 3.66 15.15 -14.83
CA ILE A 53 4.55 14.42 -13.94
C ILE A 53 3.76 13.94 -12.71
N PRO A 54 4.09 12.76 -12.15
CA PRO A 54 3.49 12.34 -10.91
C PRO A 54 3.87 13.30 -9.79
N LYS A 55 2.88 13.67 -8.96
CA LYS A 55 3.11 14.52 -7.77
C LYS A 55 3.64 13.71 -6.57
N GLU A 56 3.43 12.40 -6.58
CA GLU A 56 3.79 11.49 -5.50
C GLU A 56 4.84 10.48 -6.00
N THR A 57 5.76 10.12 -5.12
CA THR A 57 6.53 8.88 -5.28
C THR A 57 5.73 7.72 -4.71
N PHE A 58 6.22 6.49 -4.90
CA PHE A 58 5.59 5.33 -4.27
C PHE A 58 5.57 5.46 -2.75
N GLU A 59 6.67 5.92 -2.14
CA GLU A 59 6.82 6.06 -0.70
C GLU A 59 5.88 7.13 -0.13
N SER A 60 5.80 8.30 -0.76
CA SER A 60 4.92 9.38 -0.30
C SER A 60 3.44 9.01 -0.44
N GLY A 61 3.07 8.40 -1.56
CA GLY A 61 1.72 7.91 -1.82
C GLY A 61 1.30 6.79 -0.88
N LEU A 62 2.17 5.80 -0.64
CA LEU A 62 1.90 4.69 0.26
C LEU A 62 1.70 5.17 1.70
N ARG A 63 2.56 6.08 2.19
CA ARG A 63 2.43 6.67 3.52
C ARG A 63 1.09 7.38 3.71
N LYS A 64 0.70 8.24 2.76
CA LYS A 64 -0.59 8.93 2.78
C LYS A 64 -1.76 7.96 2.76
N THR A 65 -1.65 6.89 1.97
CA THR A 65 -2.66 5.83 1.89
C THR A 65 -2.83 5.13 3.24
N VAL A 66 -1.74 4.68 3.89
CA VAL A 66 -1.82 4.03 5.21
C VAL A 66 -2.48 4.95 6.24
N ILE A 67 -2.06 6.22 6.32
CA ILE A 67 -2.66 7.21 7.21
C ILE A 67 -4.16 7.38 6.93
N TRP A 68 -4.55 7.43 5.64
CA TRP A 68 -5.95 7.56 5.27
C TRP A 68 -6.78 6.40 5.82
N TYR A 69 -6.35 5.15 5.61
CA TYR A 69 -7.09 3.99 6.13
C TYR A 69 -7.18 3.98 7.66
N LEU A 70 -6.10 4.34 8.36
CA LEU A 70 -6.12 4.44 9.83
C LEU A 70 -7.14 5.47 10.33
N ASN A 71 -7.34 6.56 9.60
CA ASN A 71 -8.26 7.63 9.97
C ASN A 71 -9.71 7.44 9.46
N HIS A 72 -9.99 6.41 8.64
CA HIS A 72 -11.30 6.21 8.00
C HIS A 72 -11.87 4.81 8.25
N GLN A 73 -11.75 4.31 9.48
CA GLN A 73 -12.24 2.98 9.86
C GLN A 73 -13.76 2.81 9.68
N GLU A 74 -14.56 3.85 9.95
CA GLU A 74 -16.01 3.81 9.72
C GLU A 74 -16.36 3.60 8.25
N TRP A 75 -15.59 4.21 7.34
CA TRP A 75 -15.78 4.00 5.91
C TRP A 75 -15.43 2.56 5.52
N CYS A 76 -14.32 2.04 6.07
CA CYS A 76 -13.89 0.66 5.81
C CYS A 76 -14.93 -0.37 6.27
N GLN A 77 -15.54 -0.15 7.44
CA GLN A 77 -16.61 -1.00 7.96
C GLN A 77 -17.80 -1.04 6.99
N LYS A 78 -18.28 0.11 6.53
CA LYS A 78 -19.44 0.20 5.62
C LYS A 78 -19.25 -0.47 4.26
N VAL A 79 -18.02 -0.51 3.73
CA VAL A 79 -17.74 -1.14 2.43
C VAL A 79 -17.37 -2.61 2.52
N SER A 80 -17.16 -3.11 3.75
CA SER A 80 -16.82 -4.51 4.01
C SER A 80 -18.04 -5.36 4.40
N GLU A 81 -19.20 -4.71 4.57
CA GLU A 81 -20.53 -5.33 4.71
C GLU A 81 -21.13 -5.70 3.35
#